data_AF-A0A507B5V7-F1
#
_entry.id   AF-A0A507B5V7-F1
#
_cell.length_a   1.000
_cell.length_b   1.000
_cell.length_c   1.000
_cell.angle_alpha   90.00
_cell.angle_beta   90.00
_cell.angle_gamma   90.00
#
_symmetry.space_group_name_H-M   'P 1'
#
loop_
_entity.id
_entity.type
_entity.pdbx_description
1 polymer ?
#
loop_
_entity_poly.entity_id
_entity_poly.type
_entity_poly.pdbx_seq_one_letter_code
_entity_poly.pdbx_strand_id
1 'polypeptide(L)'
;MAVPPSSKASESKPEMPPLAPRMSYRIGRGEQGVLTFEPYKSALLPLWRFRTPAIARRSADDLWGRFEAYDAAGDFVGMDMARKFIQMGMTRAKRYANHAGGRKYRPGSREELPKSAAHADKAEKEEASRTFRAVWERCRAHEGYQKRKEEFLKEQKEWMKVKKEGEQDDA
;
A
#
# COMPACT_ATOMS: atom_id res chain seq x y z
N MET A 1 43.28 -14.53 5.71
CA MET A 1 42.17 -13.64 6.12
C MET A 1 40.87 -14.42 5.94
N ALA A 2 40.21 -14.81 7.02
CA ALA A 2 38.96 -15.55 6.96
C ALA A 2 37.79 -14.55 6.81
N VAL A 3 36.97 -14.75 5.77
CA VAL A 3 35.75 -13.98 5.55
C VAL A 3 34.68 -14.55 6.50
N PRO A 4 34.04 -13.74 7.36
CA PRO A 4 32.99 -14.24 8.23
C PRO A 4 31.73 -14.58 7.40
N PRO A 5 30.95 -15.59 7.78
CA PRO A 5 29.73 -15.94 7.07
C PRO A 5 28.67 -14.87 7.27
N SER A 6 28.03 -14.48 6.17
CA SER A 6 26.91 -13.54 6.10
C SER A 6 25.74 -14.06 6.95
N SER A 7 25.39 -13.35 8.03
CA SER A 7 24.18 -13.60 8.81
C SER A 7 22.95 -13.55 7.91
N LYS A 8 22.20 -14.64 7.86
CA LYS A 8 20.83 -14.65 7.33
C LYS A 8 20.00 -13.73 8.22
N ALA A 9 19.46 -12.66 7.66
CA ALA A 9 18.40 -11.92 8.30
C ALA A 9 17.22 -12.88 8.50
N SER A 10 16.86 -13.15 9.75
CA SER A 10 15.63 -13.86 10.07
C SER A 10 14.46 -12.99 9.58
N GLU A 11 13.81 -13.37 8.49
CA GLU A 11 12.52 -12.79 8.12
C GLU A 11 11.50 -13.23 9.16
N SER A 12 11.35 -12.43 10.21
CA SER A 12 10.25 -12.56 11.15
C SER A 12 8.95 -12.24 10.43
N LYS A 13 8.01 -13.18 10.51
CA LYS A 13 6.63 -12.99 10.06
C LYS A 13 6.08 -11.69 10.68
N PRO A 14 5.43 -10.80 9.92
CA PRO A 14 4.88 -9.58 10.50
C PRO A 14 3.86 -9.95 11.58
N GLU A 15 4.07 -9.45 12.79
CA GLU A 15 3.16 -9.66 13.91
C GLU A 15 1.86 -8.89 13.65
N MET A 16 0.72 -9.59 13.75
CA MET A 16 -0.58 -8.96 13.54
C MET A 16 -0.92 -8.04 14.72
N PRO A 17 -1.37 -6.80 14.47
CA PRO A 17 -1.72 -5.89 15.55
C PRO A 17 -2.96 -6.37 16.33
N PRO A 18 -3.19 -5.85 17.55
CA PRO A 18 -4.35 -6.20 18.37
C PRO A 18 -5.68 -5.96 17.65
N LEU A 19 -6.72 -6.71 18.06
CA LEU A 19 -8.01 -6.75 17.37
C LEU A 19 -8.69 -5.38 17.23
N ALA A 20 -8.69 -4.55 18.30
CA ALA A 20 -9.41 -3.28 18.31
C ALA A 20 -8.87 -2.26 17.27
N PRO A 21 -7.55 -2.00 17.18
CA PRO A 21 -6.99 -1.23 16.07
C PRO A 21 -7.37 -1.80 14.70
N ARG A 22 -7.23 -3.12 14.47
CA ARG A 22 -7.57 -3.74 13.18
C ARG A 22 -9.03 -3.53 12.79
N MET A 23 -9.95 -3.72 13.73
CA MET A 23 -11.39 -3.57 13.46
C MET A 23 -11.82 -2.11 13.29
N SER A 24 -11.02 -1.14 13.73
CA SER A 24 -11.22 0.28 13.42
C SER A 24 -10.88 0.65 11.96
N TYR A 25 -10.12 -0.19 11.25
CA TYR A 25 -9.71 0.06 9.87
C TYR A 25 -10.89 0.15 8.91
N ARG A 26 -10.95 1.18 8.06
CA ARG A 26 -11.99 1.30 7.04
C ARG A 26 -11.40 1.14 5.64
N ILE A 27 -12.01 0.25 4.85
CA ILE A 27 -11.66 0.09 3.43
C ILE A 27 -12.10 1.35 2.66
N GLY A 28 -11.23 2.36 2.61
CA GLY A 28 -11.45 3.60 1.86
C GLY A 28 -11.33 3.44 0.34
N ARG A 29 -11.69 4.50 -0.39
CA ARG A 29 -11.53 4.55 -1.86
C ARG A 29 -10.08 4.84 -2.24
N GLY A 30 -9.57 4.09 -3.21
CA GLY A 30 -8.20 4.27 -3.71
C GLY A 30 -7.15 4.14 -2.60
N GLU A 31 -6.40 5.22 -2.37
CA GLU A 31 -5.25 5.30 -1.45
C GLU A 31 -5.60 5.91 -0.08
N GLN A 32 -6.88 6.13 0.22
CA GLN A 32 -7.30 6.72 1.50
C GLN A 32 -6.81 5.91 2.71
N GLY A 33 -6.21 6.62 3.68
CA GLY A 33 -5.70 6.06 4.94
C GLY A 33 -4.31 5.43 4.86
N VAL A 34 -3.72 5.30 3.66
CA VAL A 34 -2.46 4.55 3.45
C VAL A 34 -1.26 5.13 4.22
N LEU A 35 -1.27 6.45 4.47
CA LEU A 35 -0.19 7.16 5.16
C LEU A 35 -0.44 7.42 6.66
N THR A 36 -1.54 6.92 7.21
CA THR A 36 -1.96 7.23 8.59
C THR A 36 -2.20 6.01 9.46
N PHE A 37 -2.37 4.82 8.87
CA PHE A 37 -2.75 3.63 9.61
C PHE A 37 -1.52 2.80 10.03
N GLU A 38 -1.16 2.89 11.31
CA GLU A 38 -0.05 2.15 11.91
C GLU A 38 -0.47 0.73 12.33
N PRO A 39 0.47 -0.24 12.41
CA PRO A 39 1.92 -0.12 12.14
C PRO A 39 2.29 -0.21 10.64
N TYR A 40 1.30 -0.43 9.77
CA TYR A 40 1.52 -0.74 8.36
C TYR A 40 2.16 0.41 7.58
N LYS A 41 1.79 1.66 7.88
CA LYS A 41 2.46 2.82 7.29
C LYS A 41 3.96 2.79 7.57
N SER A 42 4.37 2.63 8.82
CA SER A 42 5.80 2.59 9.18
C SER A 42 6.54 1.41 8.55
N ALA A 43 5.89 0.26 8.40
CA ALA A 43 6.48 -0.91 7.77
C ALA A 43 6.62 -0.79 6.24
N LEU A 44 5.63 -0.19 5.56
CA LEU A 44 5.53 -0.18 4.10
C LEU A 44 6.12 1.09 3.44
N LEU A 45 6.05 2.24 4.12
CA LEU A 45 6.52 3.50 3.58
C LEU A 45 8.02 3.49 3.17
N PRO A 46 8.95 2.88 3.94
CA PRO A 46 10.35 2.82 3.55
C PRO A 46 10.61 2.04 2.26
N LEU A 47 9.75 1.07 1.94
CA LEU A 47 9.85 0.22 0.75
C LEU A 47 9.36 0.93 -0.51
N TRP A 48 8.57 2.00 -0.37
CA TRP A 48 7.90 2.66 -1.47
C TRP A 48 8.79 3.73 -2.14
N ARG A 49 9.33 3.41 -3.33
CA ARG A 49 10.29 4.23 -4.07
C ARG A 49 10.14 4.02 -5.59
N PHE A 50 10.31 5.07 -6.39
CA PHE A 50 10.12 4.98 -7.86
C PHE A 50 10.96 6.00 -8.65
N ARG A 51 12.17 6.34 -8.17
CA ARG A 51 13.00 7.36 -8.83
C ARG A 51 13.40 6.92 -10.25
N THR A 52 13.79 5.67 -10.42
CA THR A 52 14.15 5.06 -11.71
C THR A 52 13.34 3.78 -11.89
N PRO A 53 13.28 3.19 -13.10
CA PRO A 53 12.55 1.94 -13.31
C PRO A 53 13.10 0.77 -12.50
N ALA A 54 14.42 0.69 -12.32
CA ALA A 54 15.05 -0.32 -11.47
C ALA A 54 14.62 -0.20 -9.99
N ILE A 55 14.55 1.03 -9.48
CA ILE A 55 14.07 1.28 -8.11
C ILE A 55 12.57 0.93 -8.00
N ALA A 56 11.77 1.25 -9.01
CA ALA A 56 10.34 0.95 -9.03
C ALA A 56 10.07 -0.56 -9.03
N ARG A 57 10.84 -1.35 -9.80
CA ARG A 57 10.78 -2.83 -9.78
C ARG A 57 11.06 -3.37 -8.38
N ARG A 58 12.22 -3.03 -7.80
CA ARG A 58 12.57 -3.46 -6.45
C ARG A 58 11.52 -3.04 -5.41
N SER A 59 11.00 -1.82 -5.53
CA SER A 59 9.96 -1.33 -4.62
C SER A 59 8.64 -2.10 -4.76
N ALA A 60 8.21 -2.40 -5.98
CA ALA A 60 7.01 -3.19 -6.24
C ALA A 60 7.17 -4.63 -5.74
N ASP A 61 8.36 -5.22 -5.92
CA ASP A 61 8.70 -6.57 -5.45
C ASP A 61 8.73 -6.62 -3.90
N ASP A 62 9.38 -5.66 -3.24
CA ASP A 62 9.42 -5.57 -1.77
C ASP A 62 8.00 -5.43 -1.18
N LEU A 63 7.15 -4.59 -1.79
CA LEU A 63 5.76 -4.41 -1.36
C LEU A 63 4.91 -5.66 -1.64
N TRP A 64 5.17 -6.36 -2.74
CA TRP A 64 4.54 -7.64 -3.04
C TRP A 64 4.92 -8.70 -2.01
N GLY A 65 6.20 -8.80 -1.63
CA GLY A 65 6.64 -9.71 -0.58
C GLY A 65 5.96 -9.41 0.77
N ARG A 66 5.76 -8.12 1.11
CA ARG A 66 4.97 -7.74 2.29
C ARG A 66 3.51 -8.16 2.19
N PHE A 67 2.89 -7.99 1.02
CA PHE A 67 1.53 -8.45 0.76
C PHE A 67 1.38 -9.96 1.00
N GLU A 68 2.29 -10.78 0.46
CA GLU A 68 2.29 -12.23 0.67
C GLU A 68 2.55 -12.61 2.13
N ALA A 69 3.46 -11.89 2.81
CA ALA A 69 3.72 -12.12 4.23
C ALA A 69 2.49 -11.84 5.11
N TYR A 70 1.71 -10.80 4.79
CA TYR A 70 0.44 -10.52 5.46
C TYR A 70 -0.63 -11.57 5.14
N ASP A 71 -0.68 -12.06 3.90
CA ASP A 71 -1.58 -13.15 3.54
C ASP A 71 -1.27 -14.43 4.34
N ALA A 72 0.00 -14.80 4.44
CA ALA A 72 0.45 -15.93 5.26
C ALA A 72 0.18 -15.71 6.77
N ALA A 73 0.07 -14.46 7.22
CA ALA A 73 -0.32 -14.10 8.57
C ALA A 73 -1.82 -14.06 8.82
N GLY A 74 -2.64 -14.09 7.75
CA GLY A 74 -4.07 -13.85 7.86
C GLY A 74 -4.44 -12.40 8.11
N ASP A 75 -3.54 -11.48 7.82
CA ASP A 75 -3.71 -10.06 8.07
C ASP A 75 -4.30 -9.34 6.85
N PHE A 76 -5.63 -9.29 6.76
CA PHE A 76 -6.29 -8.57 5.69
C PHE A 76 -5.90 -7.08 5.64
N VAL A 77 -5.77 -6.42 6.79
CA VAL A 77 -5.48 -4.97 6.83
C VAL A 77 -4.08 -4.72 6.29
N GLY A 78 -3.12 -5.54 6.65
CA GLY A 78 -1.77 -5.52 6.08
C GLY A 78 -1.75 -5.74 4.58
N MET A 79 -2.51 -6.71 4.08
CA MET A 79 -2.65 -6.95 2.64
C MET A 79 -3.24 -5.74 1.91
N ASP A 80 -4.32 -5.15 2.43
CA ASP A 80 -4.95 -3.99 1.80
C ASP A 80 -4.05 -2.75 1.85
N MET A 81 -3.30 -2.55 2.94
CA MET A 81 -2.31 -1.48 3.04
C MET A 81 -1.18 -1.65 2.03
N ALA A 82 -0.62 -2.86 1.89
CA ALA A 82 0.41 -3.15 0.88
C ALA A 82 -0.13 -2.89 -0.55
N ARG A 83 -1.34 -3.38 -0.86
CA ARG A 83 -2.03 -3.11 -2.14
C ARG A 83 -2.20 -1.61 -2.39
N LYS A 84 -2.58 -0.83 -1.36
CA LYS A 84 -2.73 0.64 -1.47
C LYS A 84 -1.40 1.35 -1.69
N PHE A 85 -0.31 0.92 -1.07
CA PHE A 85 1.03 1.45 -1.34
C PHE A 85 1.47 1.19 -2.79
N ILE A 86 1.19 -0.02 -3.31
CA ILE A 86 1.43 -0.36 -4.72
C ILE A 86 0.58 0.53 -5.64
N GLN A 87 -0.71 0.74 -5.32
CA GLN A 87 -1.59 1.66 -6.05
C GLN A 87 -1.04 3.09 -6.05
N MET A 88 -0.58 3.58 -4.90
CA MET A 88 0.05 4.90 -4.76
C MET A 88 1.34 5.04 -5.59
N GLY A 89 2.09 3.94 -5.74
CA GLY A 89 3.24 3.89 -6.66
C GLY A 89 2.83 4.08 -8.12
N MET A 90 1.79 3.35 -8.54
CA MET A 90 1.23 3.45 -9.90
C MET A 90 0.74 4.86 -10.22
N THR A 91 -0.11 5.44 -9.37
CA THR A 91 -0.75 6.73 -9.62
C THR A 91 0.25 7.88 -9.52
N ARG A 92 1.17 7.85 -8.55
CA ARG A 92 2.18 8.90 -8.39
C ARG A 92 3.22 8.85 -9.49
N ALA A 93 3.70 7.67 -9.89
CA ALA A 93 4.58 7.56 -11.05
C ALA A 93 3.90 8.10 -12.32
N LYS A 94 2.61 7.78 -12.55
CA LYS A 94 1.88 8.34 -13.69
C LYS A 94 1.74 9.86 -13.61
N ARG A 95 1.53 10.42 -12.42
CA ARG A 95 1.51 11.87 -12.22
C ARG A 95 2.84 12.52 -12.58
N TYR A 96 3.96 11.92 -12.22
CA TYR A 96 5.30 12.43 -12.57
C TYR A 96 5.62 12.26 -14.06
N ALA A 97 5.07 11.25 -14.73
CA ALA A 97 5.14 11.14 -16.18
C ALA A 97 4.32 12.23 -16.91
N ASN A 98 3.19 12.62 -16.33
CA ASN A 98 2.30 13.62 -16.92
C ASN A 98 2.74 15.06 -16.60
N HIS A 99 3.39 15.30 -15.47
CA HIS A 99 3.78 16.63 -15.01
C HIS A 99 5.23 16.59 -14.51
N ALA A 100 6.11 17.37 -15.14
CA ALA A 100 7.50 17.53 -14.71
C ALA A 100 7.56 17.89 -13.21
N GLY A 101 8.37 17.15 -12.43
CA GLY A 101 8.48 17.34 -10.99
C GLY A 101 7.24 16.91 -10.17
N GLY A 102 6.21 16.33 -10.82
CA GLY A 102 5.02 15.77 -10.18
C GLY A 102 4.00 16.80 -9.68
N ARG A 103 4.17 18.08 -10.06
CA ARG A 103 3.31 19.19 -9.65
C ARG A 103 2.12 19.32 -10.61
N LYS A 104 0.95 18.90 -10.13
CA LYS A 104 -0.30 18.88 -10.92
C LYS A 104 -1.06 20.20 -10.89
N TYR A 105 -0.98 20.95 -9.79
CA TYR A 105 -1.79 22.17 -9.58
C TYR A 105 -0.91 23.44 -9.50
N ARG A 106 -1.43 24.57 -9.96
CA ARG A 106 -0.84 25.91 -9.74
C ARG A 106 -0.80 26.18 -8.21
N PRO A 107 0.26 26.86 -7.66
CA PRO A 107 0.37 26.97 -6.23
C PRO A 107 -0.74 27.92 -5.72
N GLY A 108 -1.41 27.53 -4.64
CA GLY A 108 -2.53 28.30 -4.10
C GLY A 108 -3.83 28.19 -4.91
N SER A 109 -3.91 27.36 -5.95
CA SER A 109 -5.16 27.14 -6.69
C SER A 109 -5.41 25.66 -7.02
N ARG A 110 -6.65 25.35 -7.41
CA ARG A 110 -7.06 24.03 -7.92
C ARG A 110 -6.97 23.93 -9.45
N GLU A 111 -6.37 24.91 -10.10
CA GLU A 111 -6.15 24.91 -11.55
C GLU A 111 -5.11 23.84 -11.91
N GLU A 112 -5.50 22.89 -12.76
CA GLU A 112 -4.60 21.86 -13.25
C GLU A 112 -3.61 22.43 -14.26
N LEU A 113 -2.33 22.16 -14.04
CA LEU A 113 -1.28 22.51 -15.00
C LEU A 113 -1.38 21.59 -16.23
N PRO A 114 -1.07 22.10 -17.43
CA PRO A 114 -0.97 21.28 -18.62
C PRO A 114 -0.03 20.09 -18.41
N LYS A 115 -0.34 18.97 -19.08
CA LYS A 115 0.58 17.84 -19.12
C LYS A 115 1.85 18.24 -19.87
N SER A 116 3.00 17.86 -19.35
CA SER A 116 4.28 18.10 -20.00
C SER A 116 4.40 17.21 -21.24
N ALA A 117 4.67 17.83 -22.40
CA ALA A 117 4.79 17.11 -23.67
C ALA A 117 6.02 16.20 -23.69
N ALA A 118 7.18 16.72 -23.28
CA ALA A 118 8.43 15.98 -23.14
C ALA A 118 9.25 16.53 -21.96
N HIS A 119 9.69 15.64 -21.07
CA HIS A 119 10.75 15.90 -20.09
C HIS A 119 11.59 14.64 -19.94
N ALA A 120 12.86 14.81 -19.55
CA ALA A 120 13.88 13.76 -19.62
C ALA A 120 13.48 12.45 -18.90
N ASP A 121 12.79 12.55 -17.76
CA ASP A 121 12.40 11.38 -16.96
C ASP A 121 11.01 10.81 -17.33
N LYS A 122 10.29 11.35 -18.32
CA LYS A 122 8.92 10.93 -18.64
C LYS A 122 8.81 9.42 -18.88
N ALA A 123 9.64 8.89 -19.78
CA ALA A 123 9.63 7.48 -20.16
C ALA A 123 9.89 6.57 -18.94
N GLU A 124 10.84 6.94 -18.09
CA GLU A 124 11.15 6.22 -16.86
C GLU A 124 9.96 6.21 -15.89
N LYS A 125 9.25 7.33 -15.73
CA LYS A 125 8.07 7.42 -14.86
C LYS A 125 6.89 6.62 -15.40
N GLU A 126 6.74 6.54 -16.73
CA GLU A 126 5.73 5.67 -17.33
C GLU A 126 6.04 4.20 -17.12
N GLU A 127 7.30 3.79 -17.26
CA GLU A 127 7.73 2.43 -16.97
C GLU A 127 7.54 2.06 -15.49
N ALA A 128 7.90 2.97 -14.58
CA ALA A 128 7.64 2.79 -13.15
C ALA A 128 6.13 2.62 -12.87
N SER A 129 5.27 3.43 -13.50
CA SER A 129 3.81 3.32 -13.35
C SER A 129 3.28 1.97 -13.86
N ARG A 130 3.76 1.50 -15.03
CA ARG A 130 3.42 0.18 -15.57
C ARG A 130 3.85 -0.96 -14.64
N THR A 131 5.03 -0.83 -14.04
CA THR A 131 5.57 -1.80 -13.07
C THR A 131 4.65 -1.97 -11.87
N PHE A 132 4.29 -0.86 -11.19
CA PHE A 132 3.34 -0.93 -10.08
C PHE A 132 1.94 -1.39 -10.51
N ARG A 133 1.50 -1.02 -11.72
CA ARG A 133 0.19 -1.44 -12.23
C ARG A 133 0.08 -2.96 -12.35
N ALA A 134 1.10 -3.62 -12.89
CA ALA A 134 1.11 -5.08 -13.02
C ALA A 134 0.97 -5.77 -11.65
N VAL A 135 1.72 -5.30 -10.65
CA VAL A 135 1.64 -5.85 -9.29
C VAL A 135 0.29 -5.51 -8.62
N TRP A 136 -0.26 -4.31 -8.85
CA TRP A 136 -1.57 -3.93 -8.32
C TRP A 136 -2.70 -4.80 -8.89
N GLU A 137 -2.66 -5.09 -10.19
CA GLU A 137 -3.60 -6.02 -10.85
C GLU A 137 -3.46 -7.43 -10.25
N ARG A 138 -2.23 -7.89 -10.00
CA ARG A 138 -1.97 -9.16 -9.29
C ARG A 138 -2.57 -9.18 -7.88
N CYS A 139 -2.39 -8.14 -7.07
CA CYS A 139 -3.00 -8.06 -5.73
C CYS A 139 -4.53 -8.14 -5.77
N ARG A 140 -5.17 -7.54 -6.79
CA ARG A 140 -6.63 -7.57 -6.94
C ARG A 140 -7.16 -8.92 -7.39
N ALA A 141 -6.41 -9.62 -8.23
CA ALA A 141 -6.73 -10.96 -8.68
C ALA A 141 -6.42 -12.05 -7.64
N HIS A 142 -5.70 -11.71 -6.57
CA HIS A 142 -5.29 -12.65 -5.54
C HIS A 142 -6.50 -13.23 -4.77
N GLU A 143 -6.70 -14.54 -4.86
CA GLU A 143 -7.84 -15.24 -4.25
C GLU A 143 -7.86 -15.07 -2.72
N GLY A 144 -6.71 -15.19 -2.06
CA GLY A 144 -6.58 -14.99 -0.62
C GLY A 144 -6.99 -13.58 -0.18
N TYR A 145 -6.76 -12.57 -1.02
CA TYR A 145 -7.17 -11.20 -0.73
C TYR A 145 -8.69 -11.05 -0.78
N GLN A 146 -9.33 -11.64 -1.79
CA GLN A 146 -10.78 -11.60 -1.97
C GLN A 146 -11.48 -12.30 -0.80
N LYS A 147 -11.04 -13.51 -0.46
CA LYS A 147 -11.57 -14.28 0.67
C LYS A 147 -11.43 -13.53 2.00
N ARG A 148 -10.23 -13.05 2.32
CA ARG A 148 -9.98 -12.37 3.61
C ARG A 148 -10.68 -11.02 3.71
N LYS A 149 -10.91 -10.34 2.58
CA LYS A 149 -11.73 -9.12 2.55
C LYS A 149 -13.16 -9.42 2.99
N GLU A 150 -13.74 -10.50 2.50
CA GLU A 150 -15.10 -10.89 2.87
C GLU A 150 -15.19 -11.29 4.34
N GLU A 151 -14.22 -12.07 4.83
CA GLU A 151 -14.10 -12.45 6.25
C GLU A 151 -13.98 -11.21 7.14
N PHE A 152 -13.04 -10.30 6.82
CA PHE A 152 -12.84 -9.05 7.55
C PHE A 152 -14.10 -8.19 7.61
N LEU A 153 -14.84 -8.06 6.51
CA LEU A 153 -16.08 -7.28 6.48
C LEU A 153 -17.18 -7.89 7.37
N LYS A 154 -17.27 -9.22 7.43
CA LYS A 154 -18.19 -9.92 8.33
C LYS A 154 -17.78 -9.70 9.79
N GLU A 155 -16.52 -9.95 10.13
CA GLU A 155 -15.98 -9.75 11.49
C GLU A 155 -16.15 -8.31 11.95
N GLN A 156 -15.84 -7.34 11.09
CA GLN A 156 -15.98 -5.92 11.40
C GLN A 156 -17.44 -5.53 11.65
N LYS A 157 -18.40 -6.12 10.92
CA LYS A 157 -19.83 -5.87 11.12
C LYS A 157 -20.27 -6.34 12.50
N GLU A 158 -19.90 -7.57 12.88
CA GLU A 158 -20.23 -8.13 14.20
C GLU A 158 -19.55 -7.33 15.33
N TRP A 159 -18.29 -6.96 15.16
CA TRP A 159 -17.56 -6.12 16.12
C TRP A 159 -18.24 -4.76 16.35
N MET A 160 -18.72 -4.11 15.28
CA MET A 160 -19.46 -2.86 15.40
C MET A 160 -20.81 -3.02 16.10
N LYS A 161 -21.50 -4.15 15.89
CA LYS A 161 -22.77 -4.45 16.55
C LYS A 161 -22.59 -4.58 18.06
N VAL A 162 -21.62 -5.40 18.48
CA VAL A 162 -21.30 -5.60 19.90
C VAL A 162 -20.90 -4.29 20.58
N LYS A 163 -20.09 -3.45 19.91
CA LYS A 163 -19.72 -2.12 20.41
C LYS A 163 -20.93 -1.22 20.66
N LYS A 164 -21.90 -1.24 19.75
CA LYS A 164 -23.11 -0.42 19.85
C LYS A 164 -24.03 -0.89 20.97
N GLU A 165 -24.14 -2.20 21.18
CA GLU A 165 -24.94 -2.79 22.26
C GLU A 165 -24.33 -2.48 23.63
N GLY A 166 -23.00 -2.59 23.78
CA GLY A 166 -22.31 -2.20 25.03
C GLY A 166 -22.43 -0.71 25.36
N GLU A 167 -22.37 0.18 24.37
CA GLU A 167 -22.60 1.62 24.57
C GLU A 167 -24.07 1.96 24.94
N GLN A 168 -25.02 1.07 24.65
CA GLN A 168 -26.43 1.23 25.02
C GLN A 168 -26.76 0.70 26.42
N ASP A 169 -26.00 -0.29 26.91
CA ASP A 169 -26.18 -0.83 28.26
C ASP A 169 -25.51 0.04 29.35
N ASP A 170 -24.51 0.85 28.96
CA ASP A 170 -23.78 1.78 29.85
C ASP A 170 -24.37 3.21 29.89
N ALA A 171 -25.46 3.48 29.17
CA ALA A 171 -26.09 4.81 29.01
C ALA A 171 -27.47 4.91 29.69
#